data_AF-A0A519RSW5-F1
#
_entry.id   AF-A0A519RSW5-F1
#
_cell.length_a   1.000
_cell.length_b   1.000
_cell.length_c   1.000
_cell.angle_alpha   90.00
_cell.angle_beta   90.00
_cell.angle_gamma   90.00
#
_symmetry.space_group_name_H-M   'P 1'
#
loop_
_entity.id
_entity.type
_entity.pdbx_description
1 polymer ?
#
loop_
_entity_poly.entity_id
_entity_poly.type
_entity_poly.pdbx_seq_one_letter_code
_entity_poly.pdbx_strand_id
1 'polypeptide(L)'
;MVFSKEEREHNKSILIAMLNYLLEYHSQDMVFDNYSPSKQWYLQELNQAELDIKNSRSQQIKRRLELHSSILRSKYDQGINKYIQENTNYEIDIFEQFKDDVLPIIEKGSLDGNDAYLVENFMKAYATNQREQENIEILKNLQAKREDYLNNLAQGEE
;
A
#
# COMPACT_ATOMS: atom_id res chain seq x y z
N MET A 1 -22.27 9.54 4.10
CA MET A 1 -22.23 8.11 3.72
C MET A 1 -22.63 7.29 4.94
N VAL A 2 -23.59 6.37 4.78
CA VAL A 2 -24.05 5.46 5.85
C VAL A 2 -23.41 4.10 5.59
N PHE A 3 -22.71 3.56 6.57
CA PHE A 3 -22.06 2.25 6.45
C PHE A 3 -23.03 1.12 6.85
N SER A 4 -23.00 0.02 6.10
CA SER A 4 -23.72 -1.19 6.45
C SER A 4 -23.16 -1.81 7.74
N LYS A 5 -23.86 -2.81 8.30
CA LYS A 5 -23.32 -3.56 9.46
C LYS A 5 -22.05 -4.33 9.07
N GLU A 6 -22.07 -4.96 7.91
CA GLU A 6 -20.94 -5.76 7.40
C GLU A 6 -19.71 -4.89 7.12
N GLU A 7 -19.89 -3.75 6.45
CA GLU A 7 -18.79 -2.79 6.20
C GLU A 7 -18.18 -2.28 7.51
N ARG A 8 -19.01 -2.08 8.53
CA ARG A 8 -18.50 -1.67 9.85
C ARG A 8 -17.65 -2.77 10.46
N GLU A 9 -18.13 -4.00 10.53
CA GLU A 9 -17.34 -5.11 11.10
C GLU A 9 -16.06 -5.37 10.31
N HIS A 10 -16.13 -5.33 8.99
CA HIS A 10 -14.98 -5.42 8.10
C HIS A 10 -13.91 -4.36 8.43
N ASN A 11 -14.29 -3.09 8.43
CA ASN A 11 -13.36 -1.99 8.68
C ASN A 11 -12.76 -2.03 10.10
N LYS A 12 -13.52 -2.49 11.09
CA LYS A 12 -13.03 -2.68 12.46
C LYS A 12 -11.93 -3.74 12.51
N SER A 13 -12.22 -4.93 11.99
CA SER A 13 -11.30 -6.06 12.00
C SER A 13 -9.98 -5.73 11.30
N ILE A 14 -10.07 -5.11 10.13
CA ILE A 14 -8.89 -4.68 9.36
C ILE A 14 -8.10 -3.62 10.11
N LEU A 15 -8.76 -2.59 10.69
CA LEU A 15 -8.05 -1.54 11.41
C LEU A 15 -7.27 -2.09 12.62
N ILE A 16 -7.89 -2.97 13.40
CA ILE A 16 -7.22 -3.59 14.55
C ILE A 16 -6.03 -4.45 14.11
N ALA A 17 -6.22 -5.29 13.08
CA ALA A 17 -5.13 -6.10 12.53
C ALA A 17 -3.99 -5.23 11.99
N MET A 18 -4.30 -4.14 11.28
CA MET A 18 -3.30 -3.22 10.75
C MET A 18 -2.49 -2.52 11.85
N LEU A 19 -3.14 -2.09 12.93
CA LEU A 19 -2.45 -1.47 14.06
C LEU A 19 -1.57 -2.47 14.81
N ASN A 20 -2.01 -3.71 14.98
CA ASN A 20 -1.19 -4.77 15.55
C ASN A 20 0.03 -5.08 14.67
N TYR A 21 -0.15 -5.14 13.35
CA TYR A 21 0.95 -5.28 12.40
C TYR A 21 1.97 -4.14 12.53
N LEU A 22 1.50 -2.89 12.60
CA LEU A 22 2.38 -1.73 12.76
C LEU A 22 3.13 -1.75 14.11
N LEU A 23 2.48 -2.19 15.18
CA LEU A 23 3.12 -2.41 16.47
C LEU A 23 4.21 -3.49 16.42
N GLU A 24 3.96 -4.59 15.72
CA GLU A 24 4.86 -5.74 15.67
C GLU A 24 6.09 -5.49 14.77
N TYR A 25 5.86 -4.89 13.60
CA TYR A 25 6.89 -4.81 12.54
C TYR A 25 7.42 -3.39 12.28
N HIS A 26 6.69 -2.33 12.66
CA HIS A 26 7.05 -0.94 12.34
C HIS A 26 7.37 -0.08 13.57
N SER A 27 7.44 -0.67 14.75
CA SER A 27 7.75 0.04 16.01
C SER A 27 9.20 -0.14 16.49
N GLN A 28 10.10 -0.61 15.62
CA GLN A 28 11.50 -0.90 15.94
C GLN A 28 12.43 0.32 15.77
N ASP A 29 11.97 1.51 16.15
CA ASP A 29 12.79 2.71 16.17
C ASP A 29 13.79 2.70 17.35
N MET A 30 14.75 3.64 17.31
CA MET A 30 15.80 3.76 18.33
C MET A 30 15.18 3.90 19.72
N VAL A 31 15.44 2.91 20.58
CA VAL A 31 14.88 2.83 21.92
C VAL A 31 15.76 3.63 22.88
N PHE A 32 15.17 4.59 23.59
CA PHE A 32 15.83 5.34 24.68
C PHE A 32 15.19 4.93 26.00
N ASP A 33 15.93 4.34 26.94
CA ASP A 33 15.40 3.95 28.26
C ASP A 33 14.09 3.12 28.19
N ASN A 34 14.04 2.12 27.29
CA ASN A 34 12.85 1.31 26.99
C ASN A 34 11.64 2.06 26.39
N TYR A 35 11.82 3.33 26.00
CA TYR A 35 10.83 4.13 25.30
C TYR A 35 11.08 4.11 23.78
N SER A 36 10.02 3.79 23.04
CA SER A 36 9.95 3.91 21.58
C SER A 36 8.81 4.89 21.23
N PRO A 37 9.12 6.05 20.62
CA PRO A 37 8.10 7.00 20.18
C PRO A 37 7.07 6.37 19.24
N SER A 38 7.53 5.58 18.26
CA SER A 38 6.64 4.95 17.26
C SER A 38 5.73 3.91 17.91
N LYS A 39 6.25 3.08 18.81
CA LYS A 39 5.45 2.10 19.56
C LYS A 39 4.38 2.80 20.40
N GLN A 40 4.72 3.88 21.08
CA GLN A 40 3.78 4.64 21.89
C GLN A 40 2.68 5.27 21.05
N TRP A 41 3.04 5.82 19.88
CA TRP A 41 2.05 6.36 18.94
C TRP A 41 1.06 5.29 18.48
N TYR A 42 1.53 4.12 18.06
CA TYR A 42 0.64 3.04 17.63
C TYR A 42 -0.22 2.47 18.77
N LEU A 43 0.29 2.39 20.01
CA LEU A 43 -0.52 2.00 21.17
C LEU A 43 -1.64 3.01 21.45
N GLN A 44 -1.35 4.31 21.32
CA GLN A 44 -2.38 5.34 21.44
C GLN A 44 -3.42 5.24 20.33
N GLU A 45 -2.99 4.99 19.09
CA GLU A 45 -3.88 4.78 17.95
C GLU A 45 -4.79 3.57 18.15
N LEU A 46 -4.28 2.47 18.71
CA LEU A 46 -5.06 1.28 19.04
C LEU A 46 -6.12 1.58 20.10
N ASN A 47 -5.74 2.21 21.21
CA ASN A 47 -6.69 2.63 22.24
C ASN A 47 -7.79 3.54 21.69
N GLN A 48 -7.42 4.47 20.80
CA GLN A 48 -8.39 5.38 20.20
C GLN A 48 -9.29 4.69 19.18
N ALA A 49 -8.78 3.72 18.43
CA ALA A 49 -9.57 2.86 17.55
C ALA A 49 -10.61 2.07 18.37
N GLU A 50 -10.23 1.45 19.48
CA GLU A 50 -11.16 0.72 20.37
C GLU A 50 -12.30 1.63 20.88
N LEU A 51 -11.97 2.86 21.27
CA LEU A 51 -12.98 3.86 21.66
C LEU A 51 -13.92 4.23 20.51
N ASP A 52 -13.40 4.42 19.31
CA ASP A 52 -14.21 4.72 18.13
C ASP A 52 -15.11 3.53 17.75
N ILE A 53 -14.63 2.29 17.91
CA ILE A 53 -15.38 1.04 17.72
C ILE A 53 -16.52 0.93 18.73
N LYS A 54 -16.23 1.11 20.02
CA LYS A 54 -17.23 1.07 21.10
C LYS A 54 -18.35 2.08 20.88
N ASN A 55 -17.98 3.27 20.38
CA ASN A 55 -18.91 4.36 20.09
C ASN A 55 -19.52 4.32 18.68
N SER A 56 -19.28 3.24 17.91
CA SER A 56 -19.81 3.07 16.53
C SER A 56 -19.45 4.20 15.55
N ARG A 57 -18.29 4.86 15.75
CA ARG A 57 -17.78 5.99 14.96
C ARG A 57 -17.16 5.53 13.64
N SER A 58 -18.00 5.06 12.74
CA SER A 58 -17.61 4.34 11.52
C SER A 58 -16.79 5.19 10.54
N GLN A 59 -17.05 6.50 10.47
CA GLN A 59 -16.27 7.41 9.63
C GLN A 59 -14.85 7.59 10.15
N GLN A 60 -14.68 7.64 11.48
CA GLN A 60 -13.39 7.77 12.14
C GLN A 60 -12.56 6.51 11.96
N ILE A 61 -13.19 5.34 12.09
CA ILE A 61 -12.57 4.04 11.78
C ILE A 61 -12.05 4.03 10.34
N LYS A 62 -12.88 4.41 9.36
CA LYS A 62 -12.47 4.46 7.95
C LYS A 62 -11.29 5.41 7.71
N ARG A 63 -11.35 6.63 8.27
CA ARG A 63 -10.25 7.61 8.14
C ARG A 63 -8.94 7.10 8.73
N ARG A 64 -9.00 6.42 9.89
CA ARG A 64 -7.81 5.80 10.50
C ARG A 64 -7.27 4.68 9.62
N LEU A 65 -8.15 3.86 9.07
CA LEU A 65 -7.74 2.80 8.15
C LEU A 65 -7.04 3.37 6.90
N GLU A 66 -7.60 4.42 6.29
CA GLU A 66 -6.98 5.13 5.16
C GLU A 66 -5.60 5.72 5.52
N LEU A 67 -5.49 6.37 6.68
CA LEU A 67 -4.21 6.91 7.17
C LEU A 67 -3.14 5.81 7.28
N HIS A 68 -3.43 4.73 8.00
CA HIS A 68 -2.46 3.66 8.23
C HIS A 68 -2.14 2.88 6.95
N SER A 69 -3.13 2.72 6.07
CA SER A 69 -2.92 2.15 4.74
C SER A 69 -1.99 3.01 3.90
N SER A 70 -2.10 4.34 3.98
CA SER A 70 -1.21 5.26 3.24
C SER A 70 0.24 5.18 3.72
N ILE A 71 0.47 5.02 5.03
CA ILE A 71 1.80 4.85 5.62
C ILE A 71 2.44 3.58 5.06
N LEU A 72 1.74 2.45 5.13
CA LEU A 72 2.24 1.17 4.63
C LEU A 72 2.45 1.19 3.12
N ARG A 73 1.54 1.83 2.37
CA ARG A 73 1.65 1.98 0.92
C ARG A 73 2.90 2.78 0.52
N SER A 74 3.19 3.86 1.24
CA SER A 74 4.37 4.69 0.98
C SER A 74 5.70 3.95 1.21
N LYS A 75 5.69 2.90 2.04
CA LYS A 75 6.84 2.02 2.30
C LYS A 75 6.88 0.79 1.40
N TYR A 76 5.89 0.61 0.51
CA TYR A 76 5.69 -0.60 -0.29
C TYR A 76 5.71 -1.88 0.57
N ASP A 77 5.05 -1.84 1.72
CA ASP A 77 4.98 -3.00 2.60
C ASP A 77 4.09 -4.10 2.00
N GLN A 78 4.72 -5.15 1.48
CA GLN A 78 4.02 -6.29 0.86
C GLN A 78 3.51 -7.31 1.89
N GLY A 79 3.97 -7.25 3.13
CA GLY A 79 3.63 -8.22 4.18
C GLY A 79 2.23 -8.01 4.76
N ILE A 80 1.75 -6.76 4.79
CA ILE A 80 0.47 -6.40 5.41
C ILE A 80 -0.74 -7.13 4.82
N ASN A 81 -0.85 -7.25 3.48
CA ASN A 81 -2.01 -7.88 2.85
C ASN A 81 -2.15 -9.34 3.34
N LYS A 82 -1.03 -10.06 3.39
CA LYS A 82 -0.98 -11.43 3.90
C LYS A 82 -1.30 -11.49 5.39
N TYR A 83 -0.71 -10.60 6.19
CA TYR A 83 -0.98 -10.55 7.64
C TYR A 83 -2.47 -10.32 7.94
N ILE A 84 -3.11 -9.40 7.22
CA ILE A 84 -4.55 -9.12 7.40
C ILE A 84 -5.39 -10.33 7.00
N GLN A 85 -5.06 -11.01 5.90
CA GLN A 85 -5.75 -12.24 5.51
C GLN A 85 -5.63 -13.33 6.58
N GLU A 86 -4.42 -13.56 7.11
CA GLU A 86 -4.17 -14.57 8.14
C GLU A 86 -4.87 -14.26 9.48
N ASN A 87 -5.00 -12.99 9.84
CA ASN A 87 -5.56 -12.58 11.14
C ASN A 87 -7.06 -12.24 11.11
N THR A 88 -7.64 -12.00 9.93
CA THR A 88 -9.04 -11.55 9.81
C THR A 88 -9.88 -12.37 8.82
N ASN A 89 -9.26 -13.20 7.99
CA ASN A 89 -9.86 -13.87 6.83
C ASN A 89 -10.37 -12.91 5.73
N TYR A 90 -10.07 -11.61 5.81
CA TYR A 90 -10.37 -10.66 4.75
C TYR A 90 -9.20 -10.56 3.78
N GLU A 91 -9.50 -10.69 2.48
CA GLU A 91 -8.55 -10.36 1.42
C GLU A 91 -8.60 -8.85 1.18
N ILE A 92 -7.43 -8.21 1.24
CA ILE A 92 -7.29 -6.80 0.95
C ILE A 92 -6.14 -6.60 -0.03
N ASP A 93 -6.22 -5.52 -0.79
CA ASP A 93 -5.08 -5.02 -1.55
C ASP A 93 -4.88 -3.53 -1.28
N ILE A 94 -3.93 -3.19 -0.40
CA ILE A 94 -3.62 -1.78 -0.12
C ILE A 94 -2.96 -1.08 -1.32
N PHE A 95 -2.55 -1.82 -2.36
CA PHE A 95 -1.88 -1.31 -3.55
C PHE A 95 -2.79 -1.31 -4.79
N GLU A 96 -4.09 -1.63 -4.64
CA GLU A 96 -5.03 -1.79 -5.77
C GLU A 96 -4.99 -0.59 -6.74
N GLN A 97 -4.91 0.63 -6.20
CA GLN A 97 -4.83 1.86 -7.02
C GLN A 97 -3.67 1.84 -8.02
N PHE A 98 -2.54 1.20 -7.69
CA PHE A 98 -1.42 1.11 -8.63
C PHE A 98 -1.73 0.23 -9.84
N LYS A 99 -2.63 -0.77 -9.71
CA LYS A 99 -3.14 -1.52 -10.87
C LYS A 99 -3.94 -0.61 -11.78
N ASP A 100 -4.87 0.15 -11.20
CA ASP A 100 -5.70 1.10 -11.94
C ASP A 100 -4.84 2.15 -12.67
N ASP A 101 -3.74 2.58 -12.03
CA ASP A 101 -2.83 3.57 -12.60
C ASP A 101 -2.00 3.02 -13.79
N VAL A 102 -1.61 1.74 -13.77
CA VAL A 102 -0.77 1.15 -14.84
C VAL A 102 -1.55 0.42 -15.93
N LEU A 103 -2.81 0.05 -15.70
CA LEU A 103 -3.61 -0.66 -16.70
C LEU A 103 -3.71 0.12 -18.03
N PRO A 104 -4.00 1.44 -18.04
CA PRO A 104 -4.03 2.21 -19.28
C PRO A 104 -2.66 2.24 -20.00
N ILE A 105 -1.56 2.16 -19.24
CA ILE A 105 -0.20 2.17 -19.78
C ILE A 105 0.10 0.85 -20.48
N ILE A 106 -0.31 -0.27 -19.88
CA ILE A 106 -0.22 -1.61 -20.47
C ILE A 106 -1.03 -1.67 -21.77
N GLU A 107 -2.28 -1.19 -21.74
CA GLU A 107 -3.17 -1.17 -22.90
C GLU A 107 -2.61 -0.30 -24.05
N LYS A 108 -2.03 0.85 -23.70
CA LYS A 108 -1.36 1.76 -24.64
C LYS A 108 -0.07 1.17 -25.23
N GLY A 109 0.62 0.29 -24.51
CA GLY A 109 1.83 -0.39 -24.98
C GLY A 109 3.05 0.54 -25.17
N SER A 110 3.06 1.71 -24.53
CA SER A 110 4.18 2.67 -24.55
C SER A 110 4.17 3.56 -23.31
N LEU A 111 5.35 4.07 -22.92
CA LEU A 111 5.53 4.97 -21.79
C LEU A 111 5.79 6.40 -22.27
N ASP A 112 5.03 7.36 -21.77
CA ASP A 112 5.35 8.79 -21.90
C ASP A 112 5.20 9.55 -20.58
N GLY A 113 5.68 10.79 -20.55
CA GLY A 113 5.51 11.71 -19.42
C GLY A 113 5.78 11.07 -18.04
N ASN A 114 4.72 11.01 -17.23
CA ASN A 114 4.75 10.50 -15.85
C ASN A 114 4.52 8.97 -15.73
N ASP A 115 4.30 8.25 -16.84
CA ASP A 115 4.04 6.81 -16.84
C ASP A 115 5.15 6.04 -16.12
N ALA A 116 6.41 6.46 -16.28
CA ALA A 116 7.57 5.83 -15.64
C ALA A 116 7.45 5.76 -14.11
N TYR A 117 6.92 6.82 -13.48
CA TYR A 117 6.74 6.88 -12.02
C TYR A 117 5.62 5.94 -11.55
N LEU A 118 4.51 5.88 -12.28
CA LEU A 118 3.39 4.98 -11.98
C LEU A 118 3.82 3.51 -12.09
N VAL A 119 4.57 3.19 -13.14
CA VAL A 119 5.15 1.86 -13.36
C VAL A 119 6.13 1.47 -12.26
N GLU A 120 7.02 2.38 -11.84
CA GLU A 120 7.95 2.11 -10.75
C GLU A 120 7.22 1.82 -9.42
N ASN A 121 6.16 2.58 -9.11
CA ASN A 121 5.34 2.35 -7.92
C ASN A 121 4.67 0.97 -7.95
N PHE A 122 4.09 0.60 -9.09
CA PHE A 122 3.47 -0.70 -9.27
C PHE A 122 4.48 -1.84 -9.09
N MET A 123 5.64 -1.75 -9.76
CA MET A 123 6.67 -2.79 -9.64
C MET A 123 7.18 -2.94 -8.21
N LYS A 124 7.39 -1.83 -7.49
CA LYS A 124 7.77 -1.87 -6.07
C LYS A 124 6.69 -2.48 -5.20
N ALA A 125 5.42 -2.16 -5.45
CA ALA A 125 4.29 -2.67 -4.68
C ALA A 125 4.03 -4.16 -4.89
N TYR A 126 4.32 -4.69 -6.07
CA TYR A 126 4.02 -6.07 -6.44
C TYR A 126 5.25 -6.93 -6.72
N ALA A 127 6.45 -6.48 -6.34
CA ALA A 127 7.72 -7.14 -6.67
C ALA A 127 7.74 -8.65 -6.37
N THR A 128 7.14 -9.10 -5.26
CA THR A 128 7.08 -10.53 -4.91
C THR A 128 5.71 -11.16 -5.14
N ASN A 129 4.74 -10.45 -5.73
CA ASN A 129 3.40 -10.98 -5.98
C ASN A 129 3.42 -11.81 -7.27
N GLN A 130 3.19 -13.12 -7.14
CA GLN A 130 3.19 -14.04 -8.28
C GLN A 130 2.08 -13.77 -9.30
N ARG A 131 0.91 -13.29 -8.84
CA ARG A 131 -0.24 -13.01 -9.72
C ARG A 131 0.03 -11.84 -10.67
N GLU A 132 0.91 -10.91 -10.28
CA GLU A 132 1.21 -9.69 -11.05
C GLU A 132 2.49 -9.79 -11.89
N GLN A 133 3.18 -10.94 -11.90
CA GLN A 133 4.47 -11.06 -12.60
C GLN A 133 4.34 -10.84 -14.11
N GLU A 134 3.23 -11.27 -14.72
CA GLU A 134 2.99 -11.01 -16.15
C GLU A 134 2.93 -9.50 -16.44
N ASN A 135 2.17 -8.75 -15.64
CA ASN A 135 2.08 -7.30 -15.75
C ASN A 135 3.45 -6.63 -15.51
N ILE A 136 4.21 -7.11 -14.52
CA ILE A 136 5.57 -6.61 -14.26
C ILE A 136 6.49 -6.83 -15.46
N GLU A 137 6.46 -8.00 -16.10
CA GLU A 137 7.29 -8.28 -17.27
C GLU A 137 6.90 -7.44 -18.49
N ILE A 138 5.59 -7.22 -18.72
CA ILE A 138 5.12 -6.29 -19.76
C ILE A 138 5.71 -4.89 -19.50
N LEU A 139 5.56 -4.38 -18.28
CA LEU A 139 5.99 -3.04 -17.92
C LEU A 139 7.53 -2.88 -17.98
N LYS A 140 8.31 -3.91 -17.62
CA LYS A 140 9.78 -3.91 -17.79
C LYS A 140 10.17 -3.78 -19.25
N ASN A 141 9.50 -4.52 -20.14
CA ASN A 141 9.75 -4.43 -21.57
C ASN A 141 9.42 -3.03 -22.13
N LEU A 142 8.37 -2.39 -21.61
CA LEU A 142 8.03 -1.01 -21.97
C LEU A 142 9.08 0.00 -21.47
N GLN A 143 9.61 -0.20 -20.25
CA GLN A 143 10.71 0.62 -19.72
C GLN A 143 11.98 0.50 -20.58
N ALA A 144 12.40 -0.73 -20.91
CA ALA A 144 13.57 -0.97 -21.74
C ALA A 144 13.45 -0.28 -23.11
N LYS A 145 12.29 -0.40 -23.78
CA LYS A 145 12.03 0.28 -25.07
C LYS A 145 12.15 1.81 -24.96
N ARG A 146 11.68 2.40 -23.86
CA ARG A 146 11.80 3.84 -23.62
C ARG A 146 13.25 4.24 -23.40
N GLU A 147 14.01 3.49 -22.63
CA GLU A 147 15.43 3.74 -22.38
C GLU A 147 16.25 3.68 -23.67
N ASP A 148 16.03 2.65 -24.50
CA ASP A 148 16.67 2.53 -25.82
C ASP A 148 16.36 3.73 -26.72
N TYR A 149 15.10 4.18 -26.75
CA TYR A 149 14.69 5.35 -27.51
C TYR A 149 15.40 6.63 -27.03
N LEU A 150 15.46 6.85 -25.71
CA LEU A 150 16.12 8.01 -25.12
C LEU A 150 17.64 8.00 -25.36
N ASN A 151 18.27 6.83 -25.29
CA ASN A 151 19.70 6.67 -25.58
C ASN A 151 20.03 6.99 -27.05
N ASN A 152 19.20 6.51 -27.97
CA ASN A 152 19.36 6.79 -29.40
C ASN A 152 19.17 8.28 -29.73
N LEU A 153 18.24 8.96 -29.06
CA LEU A 153 18.08 10.41 -29.20
C LEU A 153 19.33 11.17 -28.71
N ALA A 154 19.89 10.78 -27.57
CA ALA A 154 21.07 11.42 -27.02
C ALA A 154 22.34 11.21 -27.87
N GLN A 155 22.41 10.10 -28.63
CA GLN A 155 23.54 9.79 -29.53
C GLN A 155 23.37 10.36 -30.95
N GLY A 156 22.17 10.79 -31.33
CA GLY A 156 21.86 11.32 -32.66
C GLY A 156 21.96 12.84 -32.81
N GLU A 157 22.43 13.55 -31.77
CA GLU A 157 22.64 15.01 -31.76
C GLU A 157 24.10 15.44 -32.05
N GLU A 158 24.91 14.59 -32.69
CA GLU A 158 26.20 14.96 -33.32
C GLU A 158 26.07 15.16 -34.85
#